data_AF-A0A536SBW5-F1
#
_entry.id   AF-A0A536SBW5-F1
#
_cell.length_a   1.000
_cell.length_b   1.000
_cell.length_c   1.000
_cell.angle_alpha   90.00
_cell.angle_beta   90.00
_cell.angle_gamma   90.00
#
_symmetry.space_group_name_H-M   'P 1'
#
loop_
_entity.id
_entity.type
_entity.pdbx_description
1 polymer ?
#
loop_
_entity_poly.entity_id
_entity_poly.type
_entity_poly.pdbx_seq_one_letter_code
_entity_poly.pdbx_strand_id
1 'polypeptide(L)'
;MPLVLLTALVLVQIYGAAERLLLIATALTASDALFELASLVVPMAGDVSGFPRAAILLFLAWIWAASVRAVMVCAGRQRPQLLQGVLAVTAMIAIGFFAFPRTEVWNEPAGEQDPEPLAQERLFHLQGQLIERALAAIQPGRPGVPELYFIGFAPDASQDVFVNEMRYVQRLLDERHGTAGHSIALANSQEALEEFPLASVTNLERATRRVAERMNGDEDTLFLYISAHGYPDYRLSAVQPPLELASLTPTALARLLQDAGIKWRVIVVSACYAGGYIEPL
;
A
#
# COMPACT_ATOMS: atom_id res chain seq x y z
N MET A 1 -24.53 -7.49 0.02
CA MET A 1 -25.56 -7.90 1.01
C MET A 1 -26.80 -6.97 1.08
N PRO A 2 -26.72 -5.66 1.40
CA PRO A 2 -27.93 -4.83 1.61
C PRO A 2 -28.80 -4.64 0.36
N LEU A 3 -28.17 -4.51 -0.81
CA LEU A 3 -28.86 -4.31 -2.08
C LEU A 3 -29.67 -5.55 -2.54
N VAL A 4 -29.19 -6.75 -2.22
CA VAL A 4 -29.86 -8.02 -2.58
C VAL A 4 -31.14 -8.20 -1.75
N LEU A 5 -31.09 -7.91 -0.46
CA LEU A 5 -32.26 -7.96 0.42
C LEU A 5 -33.31 -6.92 0.03
N LEU A 6 -32.88 -5.69 -0.31
CA LEU A 6 -33.78 -4.65 -0.83
C LEU A 6 -34.48 -5.10 -2.12
N THR A 7 -33.73 -5.71 -3.04
CA THR A 7 -34.26 -6.20 -4.31
C THR A 7 -35.23 -7.36 -4.09
N ALA A 8 -34.92 -8.28 -3.17
CA ALA A 8 -35.81 -9.37 -2.79
C ALA A 8 -37.13 -8.86 -2.19
N LEU A 9 -37.08 -7.79 -1.36
CA LEU A 9 -38.29 -7.14 -0.82
C LEU A 9 -39.16 -6.54 -1.92
N VAL A 10 -38.56 -5.83 -2.88
CA VAL A 10 -39.30 -5.25 -4.03
C VAL A 10 -39.95 -6.35 -4.87
N LEU A 11 -39.22 -7.44 -5.15
CA LEU A 11 -39.75 -8.58 -5.91
C LEU A 11 -40.93 -9.24 -5.19
N VAL A 12 -40.83 -9.45 -3.89
CA VAL A 12 -41.91 -10.03 -3.10
C VAL A 12 -43.18 -9.17 -3.14
N GLN A 13 -43.06 -7.83 -3.11
CA GLN A 13 -44.18 -6.91 -3.23
C GLN A 13 -44.83 -6.96 -4.63
N ILE A 14 -44.01 -7.03 -5.69
CA ILE A 14 -44.48 -7.13 -7.08
C ILE A 14 -45.29 -8.42 -7.32
N TYR A 15 -44.83 -9.53 -6.75
CA TYR A 15 -45.44 -10.84 -6.96
C TYR A 15 -46.49 -11.20 -5.90
N GLY A 16 -46.66 -10.36 -4.87
CA GLY A 16 -47.61 -10.59 -3.78
C GLY A 16 -47.31 -11.85 -2.96
N ALA A 17 -46.03 -12.22 -2.83
CA ALA A 17 -45.59 -13.51 -2.28
C ALA A 17 -44.61 -13.32 -1.10
N ALA A 18 -45.12 -12.77 0.00
CA ALA A 18 -44.35 -12.42 1.22
C ALA A 18 -43.51 -13.57 1.76
N GLU A 19 -44.05 -14.79 1.67
CA GLU A 19 -43.45 -16.03 2.13
C GLU A 19 -42.18 -16.43 1.36
N ARG A 20 -41.92 -15.84 0.18
CA ARG A 20 -40.80 -16.21 -0.70
C ARG A 20 -39.57 -15.32 -0.56
N LEU A 21 -39.58 -14.38 0.39
CA LEU A 21 -38.49 -13.41 0.58
C LEU A 21 -37.13 -14.09 0.77
N LEU A 22 -37.05 -15.03 1.71
CA LEU A 22 -35.80 -15.74 2.02
C LEU A 22 -35.35 -16.61 0.85
N LEU A 23 -36.29 -17.24 0.15
CA LEU A 23 -36.00 -18.05 -1.04
C LEU A 23 -35.36 -17.20 -2.14
N ILE A 24 -35.95 -16.04 -2.46
CA ILE A 24 -35.46 -15.11 -3.48
C ILE A 24 -34.11 -14.51 -3.07
N ALA A 25 -33.97 -14.08 -1.82
CA ALA A 25 -32.72 -13.54 -1.31
C ALA A 25 -31.59 -14.58 -1.39
N THR A 26 -31.86 -15.82 -0.93
CA THR A 26 -30.87 -16.92 -0.96
C THR A 26 -30.47 -17.25 -2.40
N ALA A 27 -31.42 -17.30 -3.33
CA ALA A 27 -31.15 -17.61 -4.73
C ALA A 27 -30.31 -16.52 -5.42
N LEU A 28 -30.51 -15.24 -5.07
CA LEU A 28 -29.71 -14.12 -5.58
C LEU A 28 -28.32 -14.05 -4.93
N THR A 29 -28.18 -14.45 -3.66
CA THR A 29 -26.86 -14.49 -2.99
C THR A 29 -26.04 -15.72 -3.34
N ALA A 30 -26.67 -16.83 -3.71
CA ALA A 30 -25.95 -18.06 -4.09
C ALA A 30 -25.08 -17.87 -5.35
N SER A 31 -25.43 -16.93 -6.23
CA SER A 31 -24.60 -16.56 -7.39
C SER A 31 -23.36 -15.73 -7.03
N ASP A 32 -23.28 -15.17 -5.83
CA ASP A 32 -22.19 -14.29 -5.37
C ASP A 32 -20.89 -15.08 -5.08
N ALA A 33 -21.01 -16.30 -4.56
CA ALA A 33 -19.85 -17.17 -4.33
C ALA A 33 -19.14 -17.57 -5.65
N LEU A 34 -19.90 -17.74 -6.73
CA LEU A 34 -19.35 -18.00 -8.06
C LEU A 34 -18.70 -16.74 -8.65
N PHE A 35 -19.13 -15.55 -8.22
CA PHE A 35 -18.54 -14.28 -8.61
C PHE A 35 -17.14 -14.10 -7.99
N GLU A 36 -17.01 -14.33 -6.69
CA GLU A 36 -15.70 -14.25 -5.99
C GLU A 36 -14.68 -15.26 -6.53
N LEU A 37 -15.13 -16.48 -6.85
CA LEU A 37 -14.25 -17.48 -7.47
C LEU A 37 -13.83 -17.09 -8.90
N ALA A 38 -14.74 -16.53 -9.69
CA ALA A 38 -14.42 -16.07 -11.03
C ALA A 38 -13.50 -14.83 -11.01
N SER A 39 -13.70 -13.90 -10.10
CA SER A 39 -12.84 -12.71 -9.95
C SER A 39 -11.44 -13.06 -9.47
N LEU A 40 -11.22 -14.17 -8.76
CA LEU A 40 -9.86 -14.65 -8.45
C LEU A 40 -9.12 -15.22 -9.68
N VAL A 41 -9.85 -15.84 -10.62
CA VAL A 41 -9.26 -16.52 -11.78
C VAL A 41 -8.98 -15.55 -12.93
N VAL A 42 -9.79 -14.49 -13.08
CA VAL A 42 -9.66 -13.49 -14.15
C VAL A 42 -8.28 -12.80 -14.18
N PRO A 43 -7.71 -12.34 -13.05
CA PRO A 43 -6.36 -11.75 -13.01
C PRO A 43 -5.26 -12.77 -13.32
N MET A 44 -5.41 -14.03 -12.87
CA MET A 44 -4.44 -15.09 -13.16
C MET A 44 -4.37 -15.48 -14.64
N ALA A 45 -5.43 -15.21 -15.40
CA ALA A 45 -5.45 -15.38 -16.85
C ALA A 45 -4.96 -14.13 -17.63
N GLY A 46 -4.57 -13.07 -16.92
CA GLY A 46 -4.20 -11.76 -17.48
C GLY A 46 -2.80 -11.66 -18.10
N ASP A 47 -1.97 -12.72 -18.04
CA ASP A 47 -0.65 -12.75 -18.70
C ASP A 47 -0.74 -13.12 -20.20
N VAL A 48 -1.95 -13.31 -20.72
CA VAL A 48 -2.23 -13.46 -22.15
C VAL A 48 -2.80 -12.15 -22.67
N SER A 49 -2.01 -11.47 -23.50
CA SER A 49 -2.33 -10.18 -24.13
C SER A 49 -3.77 -10.15 -24.67
N GLY A 50 -4.60 -9.31 -24.04
CA GLY A 50 -5.97 -9.02 -24.51
C GLY A 50 -7.04 -9.97 -23.99
N PHE A 51 -7.17 -10.11 -22.66
CA PHE A 51 -8.40 -10.65 -22.05
C PHE A 51 -9.59 -9.85 -22.60
N PRO A 52 -10.43 -10.43 -23.49
CA PRO A 52 -11.25 -9.62 -24.37
C PRO A 52 -12.34 -8.98 -23.53
N ARG A 53 -12.62 -7.68 -23.73
CA ARG A 53 -13.83 -7.01 -23.19
C ARG A 53 -15.09 -7.87 -23.39
N ALA A 54 -15.12 -8.70 -24.44
CA ALA A 54 -16.13 -9.70 -24.70
C ALA A 54 -16.30 -10.76 -23.58
N ALA A 55 -15.23 -11.24 -22.94
CA ALA A 55 -15.30 -12.19 -21.84
C ALA A 55 -15.97 -11.59 -20.60
N ILE A 56 -15.63 -10.34 -20.27
CA ILE A 56 -16.27 -9.58 -19.18
C ILE A 56 -17.75 -9.36 -19.51
N LEU A 57 -18.07 -8.92 -20.73
CA LEU A 57 -19.46 -8.73 -21.16
C LEU A 57 -20.26 -10.04 -21.16
N LEU A 58 -19.66 -11.15 -21.58
CA LEU A 58 -20.27 -12.48 -21.56
C LEU A 58 -20.54 -12.93 -20.12
N PHE A 59 -19.59 -12.70 -19.22
CA PHE A 59 -19.74 -12.99 -17.80
C PHE A 59 -20.86 -12.17 -17.15
N LEU A 60 -20.93 -10.87 -17.44
CA LEU A 60 -22.02 -9.99 -16.98
C LEU A 60 -23.38 -10.42 -17.52
N ALA A 61 -23.45 -10.78 -18.81
CA ALA A 61 -24.67 -11.27 -19.44
C ALA A 61 -25.13 -12.59 -18.80
N TRP A 62 -24.20 -13.48 -18.47
CA TRP A 62 -24.48 -14.72 -17.78
C TRP A 62 -25.03 -14.49 -16.35
N ILE A 63 -24.44 -13.57 -15.58
CA ILE A 63 -24.91 -13.19 -14.24
C ILE A 63 -26.34 -12.64 -14.30
N TRP A 64 -26.59 -11.74 -15.25
CA TRP A 64 -27.91 -11.17 -15.45
C TRP A 64 -28.93 -12.26 -15.79
N ALA A 65 -28.59 -13.17 -16.72
CA ALA A 65 -29.46 -14.28 -17.10
C ALA A 65 -29.74 -15.25 -15.93
N ALA A 66 -28.72 -15.56 -15.12
CA ALA A 66 -28.86 -16.41 -13.95
C ALA A 66 -29.77 -15.77 -12.88
N SER A 67 -29.60 -14.47 -12.63
CA SER A 67 -30.41 -13.71 -11.66
C SER A 67 -31.87 -13.62 -12.10
N VAL A 68 -32.12 -13.33 -13.37
CA VAL A 68 -33.48 -13.33 -13.95
C VAL A 68 -34.11 -14.73 -13.87
N ARG A 69 -33.32 -15.79 -14.14
CA ARG A 69 -33.78 -17.17 -14.00
C ARG A 69 -34.14 -17.53 -12.56
N ALA A 70 -33.35 -17.08 -11.58
CA ALA A 70 -33.64 -17.28 -10.17
C ALA A 70 -35.00 -16.66 -9.79
N VAL A 71 -35.27 -15.43 -10.24
CA VAL A 71 -36.57 -14.77 -10.03
C VAL A 71 -37.70 -15.54 -10.72
N MET A 72 -37.52 -16.01 -11.96
CA MET A 72 -38.53 -16.80 -12.67
C MET A 72 -38.91 -18.10 -11.92
N VAL A 73 -37.92 -18.79 -11.36
CA VAL A 73 -38.12 -20.06 -10.64
C VAL A 73 -38.74 -19.82 -9.27
N CYS A 74 -38.32 -18.77 -8.56
CA CYS A 74 -38.73 -18.50 -7.19
C CYS A 74 -40.06 -17.75 -7.10
N ALA A 75 -40.29 -16.75 -7.94
CA ALA A 75 -41.45 -15.84 -7.85
C ALA A 75 -42.58 -16.22 -8.83
N GLY A 76 -42.24 -16.76 -10.00
CA GLY A 76 -43.19 -17.23 -11.01
C GLY A 76 -43.00 -16.56 -12.38
N ARG A 77 -43.85 -16.94 -13.35
CA ARG A 77 -43.65 -16.62 -14.78
C ARG A 77 -44.75 -15.73 -15.39
N GLN A 78 -45.53 -15.02 -14.56
CA GLN A 78 -46.59 -14.14 -15.03
C GLN A 78 -46.02 -12.93 -15.76
N ARG A 79 -46.52 -12.63 -16.97
CA ARG A 79 -45.92 -11.65 -17.90
C ARG A 79 -45.68 -10.23 -17.33
N PRO A 80 -46.63 -9.57 -16.64
CA PRO A 80 -46.40 -8.20 -16.15
C PRO A 80 -45.40 -8.15 -14.98
N GLN A 81 -45.47 -9.15 -14.08
CA GLN A 81 -44.59 -9.26 -12.92
C GLN A 81 -43.16 -9.64 -13.34
N LEU A 82 -43.01 -10.44 -14.40
CA LEU A 82 -41.72 -10.81 -14.97
C LEU A 82 -40.94 -9.59 -15.46
N LEU A 83 -41.58 -8.69 -16.21
CA LEU A 83 -40.96 -7.47 -16.72
C LEU A 83 -40.47 -6.58 -15.57
N GLN A 84 -41.29 -6.42 -14.54
CA GLN A 84 -40.94 -5.65 -13.35
C GLN A 84 -39.79 -6.31 -12.56
N GLY A 85 -39.76 -7.65 -12.50
CA GLY A 85 -38.67 -8.40 -11.86
C GLY A 85 -37.34 -8.29 -12.62
N VAL A 86 -37.37 -8.33 -13.95
CA VAL A 86 -36.19 -8.10 -14.80
C VAL A 86 -35.66 -6.68 -14.59
N LEU A 87 -36.55 -5.68 -14.54
CA LEU A 87 -36.15 -4.29 -14.26
C LEU A 87 -35.49 -4.16 -12.88
N ALA A 88 -36.06 -4.78 -11.84
CA ALA A 88 -35.51 -4.75 -10.48
C ALA A 88 -34.12 -5.40 -10.40
N VAL A 89 -33.92 -6.56 -11.03
CA VAL A 89 -32.60 -7.22 -11.10
C VAL A 89 -31.59 -6.39 -11.88
N THR A 90 -32.03 -5.76 -12.98
CA THR A 90 -31.17 -4.90 -13.81
C THR A 90 -30.74 -3.65 -13.04
N ALA A 91 -31.67 -3.02 -12.32
CA ALA A 91 -31.38 -1.88 -11.45
C ALA A 91 -30.44 -2.28 -10.30
N MET A 92 -30.65 -3.44 -9.67
CA MET A 92 -29.75 -3.98 -8.65
C MET A 92 -28.31 -4.10 -9.17
N ILE A 93 -28.12 -4.74 -10.33
CA ILE A 93 -26.79 -4.91 -10.91
C ILE A 93 -26.18 -3.55 -11.31
N ALA A 94 -26.95 -2.67 -11.94
CA ALA A 94 -26.48 -1.34 -12.33
C ALA A 94 -26.06 -0.49 -11.11
N ILE A 95 -26.86 -0.47 -10.05
CA ILE A 95 -26.53 0.25 -8.81
C ILE A 95 -25.28 -0.36 -8.16
N GLY A 96 -25.18 -1.70 -8.12
CA GLY A 96 -23.99 -2.39 -7.61
C GLY A 96 -22.71 -2.04 -8.36
N PHE A 97 -22.79 -1.84 -9.68
CA PHE A 97 -21.63 -1.52 -10.52
C PHE A 97 -21.29 -0.03 -10.58
N PHE A 98 -22.29 0.85 -10.62
CA PHE A 98 -22.11 2.28 -10.89
C PHE A 98 -22.26 3.18 -9.66
N ALA A 99 -23.01 2.76 -8.64
CA ALA A 99 -23.28 3.60 -7.47
C ALA A 99 -22.41 3.24 -6.26
N PHE A 100 -21.92 2.00 -6.17
CA PHE A 100 -20.95 1.61 -5.17
C PHE A 100 -19.54 1.68 -5.76
N PRO A 101 -18.66 2.56 -5.24
CA PRO A 101 -17.26 2.50 -5.61
C PRO A 101 -16.74 1.13 -5.17
N ARG A 102 -16.19 0.36 -6.11
CA ARG A 102 -15.37 -0.82 -5.78
C ARG A 102 -14.07 -0.32 -5.18
N THR A 103 -14.16 0.19 -3.97
CA THR A 103 -13.01 0.28 -3.09
C THR A 103 -12.71 -1.17 -2.77
N GLU A 104 -11.72 -1.74 -3.45
CA GLU A 104 -11.01 -2.83 -2.81
C GLU A 104 -10.57 -2.24 -1.48
N VAL A 105 -11.12 -2.74 -0.37
CA VAL A 105 -10.85 -2.23 0.99
C VAL A 105 -9.34 -2.19 1.29
N TRP A 106 -8.55 -2.87 0.46
CA TRP A 106 -7.11 -3.05 0.53
C TRP A 106 -6.31 -2.29 -0.53
N ASN A 107 -6.93 -1.64 -1.52
CA ASN A 107 -6.23 -0.77 -2.47
C ASN A 107 -6.65 0.67 -2.22
N GLU A 108 -5.68 1.52 -1.94
CA GLU A 108 -5.91 2.97 -1.93
C GLU A 108 -6.47 3.38 -3.30
N PRO A 109 -7.49 4.26 -3.33
CA PRO A 109 -7.88 4.88 -4.58
C PRO A 109 -6.62 5.59 -5.09
N ALA A 110 -6.08 5.13 -6.21
CA ALA A 110 -5.07 5.87 -6.95
C ALA A 110 -5.70 7.21 -7.30
N GLY A 111 -5.48 8.21 -6.44
CA GLY A 111 -5.87 9.57 -6.73
C GLY A 111 -5.12 9.95 -7.99
N GLU A 112 -5.85 10.25 -9.06
CA GLU A 112 -5.35 10.97 -10.23
C GLU A 112 -5.00 12.43 -9.83
N GLN A 113 -4.20 12.60 -8.78
CA GLN A 113 -3.39 13.79 -8.63
C GLN A 113 -2.12 13.48 -9.40
N ASP A 114 -1.94 14.16 -10.55
CA ASP A 114 -0.66 14.10 -11.24
C ASP A 114 0.43 14.43 -10.21
N PRO A 115 1.30 13.46 -9.89
CA PRO A 115 2.26 13.63 -8.81
C PRO A 115 3.11 14.84 -9.10
N GLU A 116 3.22 15.78 -8.14
CA GLU A 116 4.13 16.92 -8.28
C GLU A 116 5.54 16.35 -8.53
N PRO A 117 6.09 16.43 -9.76
CA PRO A 117 7.28 15.66 -10.05
C PRO A 117 8.45 16.33 -9.37
N LEU A 118 9.35 15.53 -8.78
CA LEU A 118 10.60 16.03 -8.21
C LEU A 118 11.45 16.81 -9.24
N ALA A 119 11.17 16.66 -10.54
CA ALA A 119 11.74 17.48 -11.62
C ALA A 119 11.36 18.97 -11.56
N GLN A 120 10.44 19.39 -10.68
CA GLN A 120 10.22 20.81 -10.44
C GLN A 120 11.43 21.44 -9.74
N GLU A 121 11.91 22.57 -10.29
CA GLU A 121 13.06 23.32 -9.78
C GLU A 121 12.96 23.60 -8.27
N ARG A 122 11.77 24.00 -7.80
CA ARG A 122 11.51 24.26 -6.37
C ARG A 122 11.78 23.03 -5.51
N LEU A 123 11.20 21.88 -5.86
CA LEU A 123 11.35 20.64 -5.09
C LEU A 123 12.78 20.13 -5.12
N PHE A 124 13.45 20.24 -6.27
CA PHE A 124 14.86 19.89 -6.40
C PHE A 124 15.75 20.72 -5.44
N HIS A 125 15.58 22.04 -5.40
CA HIS A 125 16.32 22.89 -4.46
C HIS A 125 15.93 22.66 -3.00
N LEU A 126 14.64 22.42 -2.73
CA LEU A 126 14.13 22.14 -1.39
C LEU A 126 14.77 20.88 -0.82
N GLN A 127 14.90 19.81 -1.62
CA GLN A 127 15.52 18.55 -1.21
C GLN A 127 16.96 18.74 -0.72
N GLY A 128 17.74 19.59 -1.39
CA GLY A 128 19.07 19.98 -0.92
C GLY A 128 19.04 20.66 0.45
N GLN A 129 18.07 21.54 0.70
CA GLN A 129 17.93 22.21 1.99
C GLN A 129 17.43 21.26 3.09
N LEU A 130 16.51 20.34 2.76
CA LEU A 130 15.93 19.39 3.70
C LEU A 130 17.02 18.47 4.28
N ILE A 131 17.89 17.90 3.43
CA ILE A 131 18.96 17.04 3.92
C ILE A 131 19.94 17.82 4.82
N GLU A 132 20.36 19.04 4.45
CA GLU A 132 21.26 19.83 5.29
C GLU A 132 20.65 20.16 6.66
N ARG A 133 19.36 20.55 6.68
CA ARG A 133 18.63 20.84 7.93
C ARG A 133 18.50 19.59 8.80
N ALA A 134 18.12 18.46 8.21
CA ALA A 134 17.97 17.20 8.92
C ALA A 134 19.31 16.74 9.52
N LEU A 135 20.41 16.81 8.75
CA LEU A 135 21.74 16.47 9.26
C LEU A 135 22.20 17.43 10.37
N ALA A 136 21.90 18.72 10.25
CA ALA A 136 22.28 19.73 11.24
C ALA A 136 21.48 19.62 12.56
N ALA A 137 20.27 19.08 12.51
CA ALA A 137 19.41 18.88 13.67
C ALA A 137 19.88 17.75 14.61
N ILE A 138 20.76 16.86 14.12
CA ILE A 138 21.30 15.74 14.91
C ILE A 138 22.25 16.29 16.00
N GLN A 139 21.82 16.15 17.25
CA GLN A 139 22.53 16.60 18.44
C GLN A 139 23.65 15.63 18.83
N PRO A 140 24.75 16.13 19.44
CA PRO A 140 25.81 15.28 19.97
C PRO A 140 25.36 14.52 21.22
N GLY A 141 25.90 13.32 21.41
CA GLY A 141 25.62 12.47 22.56
C GLY A 141 26.20 13.03 23.84
N ARG A 142 25.65 12.61 24.98
CA ARG A 142 26.03 13.09 26.31
C ARG A 142 26.94 12.08 27.00
N PRO A 143 28.18 12.47 27.36
CA PRO A 143 29.12 11.56 28.01
C PRO A 143 28.55 10.91 29.27
N GLY A 144 28.60 9.58 29.34
CA GLY A 144 28.15 8.78 30.48
C GLY A 144 26.64 8.48 30.47
N VAL A 145 25.93 8.83 29.40
CA VAL A 145 24.51 8.52 29.21
C VAL A 145 24.38 7.76 27.89
N PRO A 146 24.12 6.44 27.91
CA PRO A 146 23.87 5.70 26.68
C PRO A 146 22.61 6.22 25.99
N GLU A 147 22.76 6.71 24.76
CA GLU A 147 21.68 7.26 23.95
C GLU A 147 21.45 6.43 22.69
N LEU A 148 20.21 6.48 22.19
CA LEU A 148 19.81 5.84 20.95
C LEU A 148 19.75 6.88 19.84
N TYR A 149 20.47 6.61 18.75
CA TYR A 149 20.38 7.39 17.52
C TYR A 149 19.51 6.64 16.52
N PHE A 150 18.61 7.34 15.83
CA PHE A 150 17.70 6.71 14.88
C PHE A 150 18.00 7.15 13.45
N ILE A 151 18.14 6.18 12.55
CA ILE A 151 18.09 6.42 11.11
C ILE A 151 16.93 5.62 10.51
N GLY A 152 16.05 6.34 9.84
CA GLY A 152 14.96 5.79 9.07
C GLY A 152 15.22 5.85 7.58
N PHE A 153 14.96 4.77 6.85
CA PHE A 153 15.21 4.71 5.40
C PHE A 153 14.08 3.99 4.65
N ALA A 154 13.25 4.75 3.94
CA ALA A 154 12.22 4.24 3.03
C ALA A 154 12.48 4.68 1.59
N PRO A 155 13.31 3.94 0.82
CA PRO A 155 13.73 4.33 -0.53
C PRO A 155 12.70 4.08 -1.63
N ASP A 156 11.53 3.52 -1.35
CA ASP A 156 10.57 3.12 -2.39
C ASP A 156 9.31 3.98 -2.36
N ALA A 157 9.11 4.80 -3.41
CA ALA A 157 7.91 5.62 -3.60
C ALA A 157 6.79 4.94 -4.39
N SER A 158 6.89 3.64 -4.69
CA SER A 158 5.83 2.91 -5.40
C SER A 158 4.56 2.73 -4.56
N GLN A 159 4.67 2.82 -3.23
CA GLN A 159 3.56 2.70 -2.28
C GLN A 159 3.79 3.62 -1.07
N ASP A 160 2.74 4.28 -0.58
CA ASP A 160 2.87 5.16 0.58
C ASP A 160 2.94 4.43 1.93
N VAL A 161 2.76 3.09 1.93
CA VAL A 161 2.93 2.26 3.14
C VAL A 161 4.31 2.44 3.77
N PHE A 162 5.36 2.60 2.96
CA PHE A 162 6.73 2.74 3.44
C PHE A 162 6.94 4.06 4.17
N VAL A 163 6.44 5.18 3.63
CA VAL A 163 6.55 6.49 4.31
C VAL A 163 5.67 6.55 5.56
N ASN A 164 4.50 5.89 5.54
CA ASN A 164 3.62 5.82 6.71
C ASN A 164 4.23 4.99 7.85
N GLU A 165 4.86 3.86 7.53
CA GLU A 165 5.64 3.07 8.48
C GLU A 165 6.79 3.90 9.04
N MET A 166 7.49 4.67 8.20
CA MET A 166 8.56 5.55 8.65
C MET A 166 8.10 6.60 9.66
N ARG A 167 7.01 7.32 9.37
CA ARG A 167 6.41 8.29 10.30
C ARG A 167 6.04 7.65 11.63
N TYR A 168 5.49 6.43 11.60
CA TYR A 168 5.12 5.71 12.80
C TYR A 168 6.36 5.33 13.64
N VAL A 169 7.35 4.70 13.03
CA VAL A 169 8.56 4.24 13.73
C VAL A 169 9.36 5.42 14.29
N GLN A 170 9.52 6.51 13.52
CA GLN A 170 10.23 7.69 14.01
C GLN A 170 9.55 8.27 15.26
N ARG A 171 8.22 8.50 15.22
CA ARG A 171 7.48 8.99 16.40
C ARG A 171 7.61 8.06 17.60
N LEU A 172 7.52 6.74 17.37
CA LEU A 172 7.67 5.75 18.43
C LEU A 172 9.04 5.85 19.13
N LEU A 173 10.10 5.96 18.35
CA LEU A 173 11.48 6.03 18.84
C LEU A 173 11.72 7.38 19.54
N ASP A 174 11.20 8.48 18.99
CA ASP A 174 11.33 9.80 19.58
C ASP A 174 10.61 9.88 20.93
N GLU A 175 9.39 9.35 21.03
CA GLU A 175 8.57 9.41 22.25
C GLU A 175 8.99 8.39 23.32
N ARG A 176 9.30 7.15 22.94
CA ARG A 176 9.53 6.06 23.90
C ARG A 176 11.00 5.77 24.18
N HIS A 177 11.87 6.11 23.24
CA HIS A 177 13.30 5.82 23.34
C HIS A 177 14.17 7.08 23.35
N GLY A 178 13.55 8.27 23.40
CA GLY A 178 14.26 9.53 23.58
C GLY A 178 15.15 9.91 22.39
N THR A 179 14.81 9.45 21.17
CA THR A 179 15.59 9.78 19.97
C THR A 179 15.29 11.16 19.42
N ALA A 180 14.40 11.94 20.07
CA ALA A 180 14.08 13.30 19.64
C ALA A 180 15.35 14.17 19.64
N GLY A 181 15.75 14.67 18.46
CA GLY A 181 17.01 15.39 18.27
C GLY A 181 18.22 14.49 17.95
N HIS A 182 18.06 13.17 18.00
CA HIS A 182 19.02 12.14 17.59
C HIS A 182 18.48 11.27 16.43
N SER A 183 17.38 11.70 15.80
CA SER A 183 16.69 10.98 14.73
C SER A 183 16.80 11.70 13.39
N ILE A 184 16.95 10.92 12.32
CA ILE A 184 16.81 11.36 10.94
C ILE A 184 16.06 10.31 10.13
N ALA A 185 14.99 10.71 9.45
CA ALA A 185 14.25 9.86 8.54
C ALA A 185 14.46 10.34 7.10
N LEU A 186 14.73 9.41 6.21
CA LEU A 186 14.84 9.60 4.77
C LEU A 186 13.71 8.80 4.12
N ALA A 187 12.95 9.41 3.22
CA ALA A 187 11.84 8.74 2.56
C ALA A 187 11.69 9.19 1.10
N ASN A 188 11.24 8.26 0.27
CA ASN A 188 10.76 8.51 -1.08
C ASN A 188 9.25 8.29 -1.08
N SER A 189 8.50 9.29 -1.51
CA SER A 189 7.05 9.29 -1.67
C SER A 189 6.70 10.47 -2.57
N GLN A 190 5.57 10.41 -3.24
CA GLN A 190 5.08 11.54 -4.03
C GLN A 190 4.46 12.62 -3.14
N GLU A 191 3.92 12.24 -1.98
CA GLU A 191 3.24 13.15 -1.06
C GLU A 191 4.19 13.79 -0.05
N ALA A 192 5.31 13.14 0.28
CA ALA A 192 6.21 13.56 1.35
C ALA A 192 7.49 14.28 0.89
N LEU A 193 7.52 14.77 -0.37
CA LEU A 193 8.67 15.45 -0.96
C LEU A 193 9.07 16.77 -0.29
N GLU A 194 8.17 17.39 0.48
CA GLU A 194 8.49 18.58 1.27
C GLU A 194 8.76 18.26 2.75
N GLU A 195 8.49 17.03 3.18
CA GLU A 195 8.59 16.59 4.58
C GLU A 195 9.91 15.89 4.86
N PHE A 196 10.29 14.92 4.02
CA PHE A 196 11.49 14.12 4.21
C PHE A 196 12.57 14.44 3.16
N PRO A 197 13.85 14.42 3.56
CA PRO A 197 14.93 14.31 2.58
C PRO A 197 14.84 12.98 1.83
N LEU A 198 15.20 13.02 0.56
CA LEU A 198 15.17 11.87 -0.35
C LEU A 198 15.98 10.69 0.23
N ALA A 199 15.35 9.52 0.26
CA ALA A 199 15.99 8.25 0.56
C ALA A 199 16.80 7.75 -0.65
N SER A 200 18.04 8.21 -0.74
CA SER A 200 19.07 7.66 -1.63
C SER A 200 20.21 7.04 -0.82
N VAL A 201 20.95 6.10 -1.41
CA VAL A 201 22.17 5.52 -0.78
C VAL A 201 23.16 6.63 -0.40
N THR A 202 23.31 7.66 -1.24
CA THR A 202 24.14 8.83 -0.95
C THR A 202 23.69 9.56 0.31
N ASN A 203 22.38 9.83 0.46
CA ASN A 203 21.88 10.50 1.67
C ASN A 203 21.93 9.60 2.90
N LEU A 204 21.74 8.28 2.74
CA LEU A 204 21.92 7.31 3.82
C LEU A 204 23.37 7.31 4.33
N GLU A 205 24.34 7.38 3.43
CA GLU A 205 25.77 7.47 3.79
C GLU A 205 26.06 8.75 4.57
N ARG A 206 25.54 9.89 4.09
CA ARG A 206 25.68 11.19 4.77
C ARG A 206 25.02 11.20 6.15
N ALA A 207 23.81 10.64 6.26
CA ALA A 207 23.10 10.51 7.52
C ALA A 207 23.88 9.63 8.51
N THR A 208 24.36 8.47 8.06
CA THR A 208 25.11 7.54 8.90
C THR A 208 26.43 8.14 9.36
N ARG A 209 27.16 8.83 8.48
CA ARG A 209 28.38 9.56 8.85
C ARG A 209 28.10 10.65 9.87
N ARG A 210 27.05 11.46 9.67
CA ARG A 210 26.70 12.52 10.62
C ARG A 210 26.28 11.95 11.98
N VAL A 211 25.53 10.84 12.00
CA VAL A 211 25.18 10.15 13.24
C VAL A 211 26.43 9.61 13.93
N ALA A 212 27.36 8.99 13.19
CA ALA A 212 28.64 8.53 13.73
C ALA A 212 29.49 9.66 14.32
N GLU A 213 29.52 10.84 13.68
CA GLU A 213 30.23 12.02 14.17
C GLU A 213 29.64 12.60 15.47
N ARG A 214 28.35 12.37 15.70
CA ARG A 214 27.60 12.95 16.83
C ARG A 214 27.47 12.00 18.01
N MET A 215 27.42 10.70 17.76
CA MET A 215 27.36 9.70 18.82
C MET A 215 28.67 9.58 19.58
N ASN A 216 28.58 9.19 20.84
CA ASN A 216 29.68 8.58 21.56
C ASN A 216 29.78 7.09 21.22
N GLY A 217 30.69 6.72 20.32
CA GLY A 217 30.82 5.35 19.81
C GLY A 217 31.18 4.28 20.87
N ASP A 218 31.52 4.68 22.10
CA ASP A 218 31.76 3.75 23.20
C ASP A 218 30.48 3.31 23.92
N GLU A 219 29.44 4.16 23.95
CA GLU A 219 28.22 3.94 24.76
C GLU A 219 26.90 4.06 23.98
N ASP A 220 26.85 4.85 22.91
CA ASP A 220 25.64 5.08 22.15
C ASP A 220 25.39 3.98 21.13
N THR A 221 24.11 3.79 20.76
CA THR A 221 23.69 2.77 19.80
C THR A 221 22.97 3.39 18.61
N LEU A 222 23.30 2.94 17.39
CA LEU A 222 22.52 3.23 16.19
C LEU A 222 21.33 2.26 16.08
N PHE A 223 20.12 2.79 15.92
CA PHE A 223 18.96 2.06 15.45
C PHE A 223 18.68 2.44 13.99
N LEU A 224 18.94 1.51 13.07
CA LEU A 224 18.66 1.69 11.65
C LEU A 224 17.42 0.88 11.27
N TYR A 225 16.39 1.57 10.80
CA TYR A 225 15.16 0.98 10.32
C TYR A 225 15.01 1.21 8.82
N ILE A 226 14.84 0.12 8.06
CA ILE A 226 14.69 0.13 6.61
C ILE A 226 13.37 -0.51 6.23
N SER A 227 12.57 0.16 5.38
CA SER A 227 11.33 -0.39 4.84
C SER A 227 11.25 -0.17 3.33
N ALA A 228 11.15 -1.27 2.56
CA ALA A 228 11.15 -1.25 1.10
C ALA A 228 10.68 -2.60 0.52
N HIS A 229 10.44 -2.65 -0.79
CA HIS A 229 10.44 -3.93 -1.49
C HIS A 229 11.86 -4.52 -1.56
N GLY A 230 11.93 -5.84 -1.57
CA GLY A 230 13.18 -6.58 -1.74
C GLY A 230 13.13 -7.54 -2.91
N TYR A 231 14.25 -7.70 -3.59
CA TYR A 231 14.42 -8.57 -4.75
C TYR A 231 15.09 -9.89 -4.36
N PRO A 232 14.95 -10.96 -5.18
CA PRO A 232 15.60 -12.26 -4.93
C PRO A 232 17.14 -12.21 -4.86
N ASP A 233 17.77 -11.19 -5.44
CA ASP A 233 19.21 -10.93 -5.37
C ASP A 233 19.59 -10.09 -4.13
N TYR A 234 18.69 -10.00 -3.15
CA TYR A 234 18.83 -9.31 -1.86
C TYR A 234 18.97 -7.78 -1.96
N ARG A 235 18.77 -7.19 -3.13
CA ARG A 235 18.72 -5.74 -3.25
C ARG A 235 17.39 -5.20 -2.74
N LEU A 236 17.42 -4.02 -2.14
CA LEU A 236 16.23 -3.27 -1.79
C LEU A 236 15.93 -2.25 -2.89
N SER A 237 14.65 -2.12 -3.22
CA SER A 237 14.18 -1.15 -4.21
C SER A 237 14.52 0.27 -3.80
N ALA A 238 14.76 1.11 -4.80
CA ALA A 238 14.95 2.54 -4.62
C ALA A 238 14.26 3.23 -5.79
N VAL A 239 13.11 3.84 -5.52
CA VAL A 239 12.19 4.36 -6.54
C VAL A 239 11.76 5.76 -6.13
N GLN A 240 12.08 6.75 -6.95
CA GLN A 240 11.49 8.08 -6.89
C GLN A 240 11.54 8.70 -8.29
N PRO A 241 10.52 8.52 -9.13
CA PRO A 241 10.50 9.15 -10.44
C PRO A 241 10.67 10.67 -10.34
N PRO A 242 11.43 11.30 -11.27
CA PRO A 242 12.12 10.70 -12.42
C PRO A 242 13.57 10.27 -12.14
N LEU A 243 13.99 10.16 -10.87
CA LEU A 243 15.37 9.84 -10.52
C LEU A 243 15.68 8.36 -10.72
N GLU A 244 16.87 8.10 -11.26
CA GLU A 244 17.49 6.78 -11.24
C GLU A 244 18.30 6.62 -9.95
N LEU A 245 17.73 5.92 -8.98
CA LEU A 245 18.37 5.69 -7.68
C LEU A 245 19.03 4.32 -7.64
N ALA A 246 20.21 4.25 -7.02
CA ALA A 246 20.88 2.98 -6.75
C ALA A 246 20.12 2.20 -5.70
N SER A 247 19.79 0.93 -6.00
CA SER A 247 19.28 -0.02 -5.02
C SER A 247 20.29 -0.22 -3.88
N LEU A 248 19.80 -0.33 -2.64
CA LEU A 248 20.66 -0.69 -1.51
C LEU A 248 20.95 -2.20 -1.57
N THR A 249 22.22 -2.56 -1.43
CA THR A 249 22.66 -3.97 -1.38
C THR A 249 23.20 -4.30 0.01
N PRO A 250 23.21 -5.58 0.42
CA PRO A 250 23.79 -5.99 1.70
C PRO A 250 25.24 -5.51 1.89
N THR A 251 26.07 -5.70 0.86
CA THR A 251 27.48 -5.28 0.88
C THR A 251 27.63 -3.76 0.94
N ALA A 252 26.76 -3.00 0.26
CA ALA A 252 26.79 -1.54 0.32
C ALA A 252 26.44 -1.04 1.71
N LEU A 253 25.41 -1.61 2.35
CA LEU A 253 25.04 -1.25 3.72
C LEU A 253 26.14 -1.60 4.73
N ALA A 254 26.72 -2.80 4.63
CA ALA A 254 27.81 -3.24 5.48
C ALA A 254 29.02 -2.30 5.40
N ARG A 255 29.45 -1.97 4.17
CA ARG A 255 30.56 -1.03 3.94
C ARG A 255 30.25 0.36 4.50
N LEU A 256 29.06 0.88 4.23
CA LEU A 256 28.64 2.19 4.71
C LEU A 256 28.70 2.29 6.24
N LEU A 257 28.22 1.26 6.96
CA LEU A 257 28.28 1.21 8.42
C LEU A 257 29.73 1.02 8.93
N GLN A 258 30.54 0.24 8.24
CA GLN A 258 31.95 0.01 8.56
C GLN A 258 32.78 1.30 8.38
N ASP A 259 32.61 1.97 7.25
CA ASP A 259 33.31 3.21 6.91
C ASP A 259 32.94 4.35 7.88
N ALA A 260 31.70 4.36 8.37
CA ALA A 260 31.25 5.27 9.42
C ALA A 260 31.74 4.89 10.82
N GLY A 261 32.36 3.72 11.01
CA GLY A 261 32.87 3.27 12.31
C GLY A 261 31.77 2.93 13.32
N ILE A 262 30.55 2.60 12.88
CA ILE A 262 29.44 2.27 13.77
C ILE A 262 29.68 0.92 14.45
N LYS A 263 29.96 0.96 15.75
CA LYS A 263 30.22 -0.22 16.59
C LYS A 263 28.93 -0.86 17.12
N TRP A 264 28.11 -0.09 17.83
CA TRP A 264 26.87 -0.57 18.44
C TRP A 264 25.69 -0.24 17.54
N ARG A 265 24.99 -1.28 17.08
CA ARG A 265 23.89 -1.12 16.12
C ARG A 265 22.80 -2.15 16.28
N VAL A 266 21.57 -1.71 16.06
CA VAL A 266 20.38 -2.52 15.85
C VAL A 266 19.85 -2.19 14.46
N ILE A 267 19.74 -3.19 13.60
CA ILE A 267 19.31 -3.01 12.22
C ILE A 267 18.04 -3.82 12.00
N VAL A 268 16.98 -3.15 11.56
CA VAL A 268 15.70 -3.77 11.20
C VAL A 268 15.50 -3.55 9.71
N VAL A 269 15.39 -4.65 8.96
CA VAL A 269 15.12 -4.63 7.52
C VAL A 269 13.74 -5.22 7.27
N SER A 270 12.76 -4.35 7.08
CA SER A 270 11.38 -4.69 6.72
C SER A 270 11.26 -4.81 5.20
N ALA A 271 11.64 -5.98 4.67
CA ALA A 271 11.56 -6.27 3.24
C ALA A 271 11.53 -7.78 2.96
N CYS A 272 10.99 -8.16 1.79
CA CYS A 272 11.17 -9.51 1.25
C CYS A 272 12.65 -9.82 1.03
N TYR A 273 13.06 -11.08 1.20
CA TYR A 273 14.45 -11.52 1.04
C TYR A 273 15.47 -10.84 1.99
N ALA A 274 15.02 -10.18 3.06
CA ALA A 274 15.90 -9.49 4.02
C ALA A 274 16.92 -10.41 4.72
N GLY A 275 16.72 -11.73 4.73
CA GLY A 275 17.70 -12.70 5.26
C GLY A 275 19.09 -12.60 4.62
N GLY A 276 19.19 -12.10 3.38
CA GLY A 276 20.48 -11.87 2.71
C GLY A 276 21.35 -10.76 3.34
N TYR A 277 20.80 -9.97 4.27
CA TYR A 277 21.55 -8.94 5.00
C TYR A 277 22.26 -9.48 6.24
N ILE A 278 21.98 -10.71 6.70
CA ILE A 278 22.51 -11.21 7.98
C ILE A 278 24.03 -11.48 7.89
N GLU A 279 24.48 -12.21 6.87
CA GLU A 279 25.91 -12.60 6.76
C GLU A 279 26.85 -11.40 6.53
N PRO A 280 26.50 -10.37 5.74
CA PRO A 280 27.40 -9.23 5.52
C PRO A 280 27.45 -8.20 6.67
N LEU A 281 26.50 -8.22 7.61
CA LEU A 281 26.34 -7.21 8.67
C LEU A 281 26.96 -7.62 10.03
#